data_AF-A0A2D7JWE4-F1
#
_entry.id   AF-A0A2D7JWE4-F1
#
_cell.length_a   1.000
_cell.length_b   1.000
_cell.length_c   1.000
_cell.angle_alpha   90.00
_cell.angle_beta   90.00
_cell.angle_gamma   90.00
#
_symmetry.space_group_name_H-M   'P 1'
#
loop_
_entity.id
_entity.type
_entity.pdbx_description
1 polymer ?
#
loop_
_entity_poly.entity_id
_entity_poly.type
_entity_poly.pdbx_seq_one_letter_code
_entity_poly.pdbx_strand_id
1 'polypeptide(L)'
;MKSQALVLSLLLLLSSTSLVASASSSEGPILVSVHEPEPIEAFSIISTYSLGVQSALARVSDISQYDSSVLEQTTSWVAIGATPVGEGLPHLNGAWLMTTDAGSGLGQLESMMDEGLIESFYPLIEK
;
A
#
# COMPACT_ATOMS: atom_id res chain seq x y z
N MET A 1 32.01 24.48 -25.84
CA MET A 1 30.92 25.21 -25.16
C MET A 1 29.55 25.12 -25.88
N LYS A 2 29.47 24.76 -27.17
CA LYS A 2 28.19 24.68 -27.93
C LYS A 2 27.32 23.45 -27.59
N SER A 3 27.93 22.33 -27.17
CA SER A 3 27.20 21.09 -26.85
C SER A 3 26.39 21.15 -25.55
N GLN A 4 26.79 21.98 -24.58
CA GLN A 4 26.10 22.05 -23.29
C GLN A 4 24.78 22.82 -23.37
N ALA A 5 24.69 23.81 -24.27
CA ALA A 5 23.44 24.53 -24.54
C ALA A 5 22.38 23.64 -25.20
N LEU A 6 22.80 22.66 -26.02
CA LEU A 6 21.90 21.72 -26.67
C LEU A 6 21.28 20.74 -25.66
N VAL A 7 22.08 20.25 -24.72
CA VAL A 7 21.60 19.36 -23.65
C VAL A 7 20.63 20.07 -22.71
N LEU A 8 20.89 21.34 -22.35
CA LEU A 8 19.95 22.14 -21.53
C LEU A 8 18.62 22.41 -22.26
N SER A 9 18.65 22.70 -23.56
CA SER A 9 17.41 22.90 -24.35
C SER A 9 16.58 21.63 -24.45
N LEU A 10 17.23 20.47 -24.58
CA LEU A 10 16.52 19.19 -24.66
C LEU A 10 15.84 18.82 -23.34
N LEU A 11 16.53 19.04 -22.20
CA LEU A 11 15.96 18.80 -20.87
C LEU A 11 14.76 19.70 -20.54
N LEU A 12 14.76 20.95 -21.03
CA LEU A 12 13.65 21.88 -20.83
C LEU A 12 12.37 21.48 -21.59
N LEU A 13 12.52 20.83 -22.75
CA LEU A 13 11.40 20.39 -23.56
C LEU A 13 10.71 19.15 -22.95
N LEU A 14 11.45 18.28 -22.26
CA LEU A 14 10.87 17.07 -21.64
C LEU A 14 10.10 17.35 -20.34
N SER A 15 10.30 18.50 -19.69
CA SER A 15 9.59 18.82 -18.44
C SER A 15 8.20 19.45 -18.64
N SER A 16 7.74 19.62 -19.88
CA SER A 16 6.53 20.38 -20.20
C SER A 16 5.25 19.55 -20.30
N THR A 17 5.31 18.22 -20.19
CA THR A 17 4.10 17.39 -20.20
C THR A 17 3.47 17.37 -18.81
N SER A 18 2.85 18.50 -18.45
CA SER A 18 1.85 18.53 -17.38
C SER A 18 0.67 17.68 -17.85
N LEU A 19 0.37 16.62 -17.11
CA LEU A 19 -0.76 15.73 -17.33
C LEU A 19 -2.05 16.58 -17.28
N VAL A 20 -2.60 16.93 -18.43
CA VAL A 20 -3.90 17.60 -18.53
C VAL A 20 -4.99 16.56 -18.30
N ALA A 21 -5.59 16.59 -17.11
CA ALA A 21 -6.86 15.93 -16.86
C ALA A 21 -7.91 16.62 -17.73
N SER A 22 -8.39 15.91 -18.75
CA SER A 22 -9.44 16.42 -19.64
C SER A 22 -10.78 16.36 -18.91
N ALA A 23 -11.25 17.50 -18.39
CA ALA A 23 -12.65 17.69 -18.03
C ALA A 23 -13.39 18.21 -19.29
N SER A 24 -13.98 17.30 -20.05
CA SER A 24 -14.84 17.66 -21.18
C SER A 24 -16.29 17.75 -20.74
N SER A 25 -16.76 18.97 -20.51
CA SER A 25 -18.19 19.30 -20.49
C SER A 25 -18.61 19.59 -21.94
N SER A 26 -19.50 18.77 -22.50
CA SER A 26 -20.10 19.03 -23.81
C SER A 26 -21.53 18.51 -23.83
N GLU A 27 -22.46 19.41 -24.10
CA GLU A 27 -23.90 19.15 -24.19
C GLU A 27 -24.23 18.55 -25.59
N GLY A 28 -24.66 17.28 -25.59
CA GLY A 28 -25.48 16.61 -26.62
C GLY A 28 -24.78 15.67 -27.61
N PRO A 29 -25.48 14.68 -28.24
CA PRO A 29 -26.70 13.96 -27.87
C PRO A 29 -26.40 12.54 -27.35
N ILE A 30 -27.42 11.89 -26.78
CA ILE A 30 -27.38 10.58 -26.09
C ILE A 30 -26.62 9.52 -26.90
N LEU A 31 -25.38 9.26 -26.50
CA LEU A 31 -24.74 7.97 -26.69
C LEU A 31 -24.92 7.21 -25.38
N VAL A 32 -25.56 6.05 -25.47
CA VAL A 32 -25.62 5.09 -24.36
C VAL A 32 -24.17 4.76 -24.02
N SER A 33 -23.64 5.46 -23.02
CA SER A 33 -22.41 5.08 -22.35
C SER A 33 -22.73 3.75 -21.72
N VAL A 34 -22.22 2.68 -22.34
CA VAL A 34 -22.02 1.42 -21.64
C VAL A 34 -21.13 1.81 -20.48
N HIS A 35 -21.74 1.98 -19.32
CA HIS A 35 -21.05 2.19 -18.06
C HIS A 35 -20.14 0.99 -17.91
N GLU A 36 -18.87 1.16 -18.29
CA GLU A 36 -17.80 0.32 -17.78
C GLU A 36 -18.01 0.32 -16.27
N PRO A 37 -18.17 -0.85 -15.62
CA PRO A 37 -18.29 -0.86 -14.18
C PRO A 37 -17.03 -0.19 -13.65
N GLU A 38 -17.20 0.99 -13.05
CA GLU A 38 -16.16 1.61 -12.23
C GLU A 38 -15.57 0.48 -11.36
N PRO A 39 -14.24 0.28 -11.40
CA PRO A 39 -13.63 -0.75 -10.57
C PRO A 39 -14.08 -0.46 -9.15
N ILE A 40 -14.76 -1.43 -8.53
CA ILE A 40 -15.14 -1.32 -7.13
C ILE A 40 -13.82 -1.12 -6.40
N GLU A 41 -13.52 0.11 -5.98
CA GLU A 41 -12.30 0.37 -5.23
C GLU A 41 -12.36 -0.51 -4.00
N ALA A 42 -11.44 -1.47 -3.93
CA ALA A 42 -11.32 -2.33 -2.77
C ALA A 42 -11.08 -1.41 -1.57
N PHE A 43 -12.05 -1.38 -0.66
CA PHE A 43 -11.98 -0.54 0.52
C PHE A 43 -10.73 -0.93 1.33
N SER A 44 -9.74 -0.04 1.37
CA SER A 44 -8.51 -0.24 2.12
C SER A 44 -8.63 0.34 3.52
N ILE A 45 -8.44 -0.49 4.54
CA ILE A 45 -8.32 -0.07 5.94
C ILE A 45 -7.20 0.95 6.10
N ILE A 46 -6.05 0.74 5.45
CA ILE A 46 -4.89 1.64 5.56
C ILE A 46 -5.25 3.06 5.10
N SER A 47 -6.05 3.18 4.03
CA SER A 47 -6.48 4.49 3.50
C SER A 47 -7.33 5.30 4.51
N THR A 48 -7.97 4.64 5.48
CA THR A 48 -8.78 5.29 6.51
C THR A 48 -7.96 5.93 7.64
N TYR A 49 -6.68 5.56 7.76
CA TYR A 49 -5.81 6.10 8.80
C TYR A 49 -5.29 7.50 8.44
N SER A 50 -4.83 8.23 9.47
CA SER A 50 -4.11 9.49 9.24
C SER A 50 -2.83 9.27 8.43
N LEU A 51 -2.40 10.30 7.69
CA LEU A 51 -1.16 10.25 6.88
C LEU A 51 0.08 9.86 7.69
N GLY A 52 0.16 10.27 8.97
CA GLY A 52 1.25 9.90 9.85
C GLY A 52 1.29 8.41 10.16
N VAL A 53 0.12 7.80 10.38
CA VAL A 53 -0.01 6.35 10.62
C VAL A 53 0.29 5.57 9.34
N GLN A 54 -0.22 6.01 8.19
CA GLN A 54 0.10 5.40 6.88
C GLN A 54 1.62 5.40 6.61
N SER A 55 2.29 6.53 6.88
CA SER A 55 3.74 6.65 6.69
C SER A 55 4.52 5.75 7.64
N ALA A 56 4.07 5.63 8.89
CA ALA A 56 4.68 4.73 9.86
C ALA A 56 4.51 3.27 9.45
N LEU A 57 3.30 2.88 9.03
CA LEU A 57 2.97 1.55 8.50
C LEU A 57 3.85 1.20 7.31
N ALA A 58 3.94 2.07 6.30
CA ALA A 58 4.78 1.86 5.12
C ALA A 58 6.24 1.58 5.48
N ARG A 59 6.75 2.19 6.57
CA ARG A 59 8.08 1.90 7.09
C ARG A 59 8.13 0.55 7.78
N VAL A 60 7.25 0.26 8.76
CA VAL A 60 7.33 -0.97 9.55
C VAL A 60 6.93 -2.22 8.78
N SER A 61 6.13 -2.09 7.71
CA SER A 61 5.75 -3.20 6.84
C SER A 61 6.83 -3.57 5.83
N ASP A 62 7.91 -2.78 5.72
CA ASP A 62 9.04 -3.15 4.87
C ASP A 62 9.82 -4.31 5.51
N ILE A 63 9.56 -5.53 5.03
CA ILE A 63 10.19 -6.75 5.54
C ILE A 63 11.70 -6.76 5.29
N SER A 64 12.17 -6.06 4.27
CA SER A 64 13.60 -6.05 3.90
C SER A 64 14.51 -5.37 4.93
N GLN A 65 13.93 -4.59 5.85
CA GLN A 65 14.67 -3.92 6.92
C GLN A 65 14.96 -4.82 8.13
N TYR A 66 14.36 -6.01 8.18
CA TYR A 66 14.51 -6.94 9.32
C TYR A 66 15.49 -8.06 8.98
N ASP A 67 16.36 -8.40 9.93
CA ASP A 67 17.25 -9.55 9.80
C ASP A 67 16.44 -10.86 9.72
N SER A 68 16.89 -11.79 8.88
CA SER A 68 16.21 -13.09 8.71
C SER A 68 16.07 -13.84 10.04
N SER A 69 17.08 -13.77 10.91
CA SER A 69 17.03 -14.39 12.23
C SER A 69 15.94 -13.81 13.13
N VAL A 70 15.62 -12.51 12.99
CA VAL A 70 14.54 -11.86 13.73
C VAL A 70 13.20 -12.34 13.20
N LEU A 71 13.04 -12.37 11.88
CA LEU A 71 11.80 -12.86 11.24
C LEU A 71 11.53 -14.32 11.59
N GLU A 72 12.56 -15.17 11.61
CA GLU A 72 12.46 -16.58 12.01
C GLU A 72 12.09 -16.76 13.49
N GLN A 73 12.53 -15.87 14.38
CA GLN A 73 12.23 -15.96 15.81
C GLN A 73 10.93 -15.26 16.20
N THR A 74 10.35 -14.46 15.30
CA THR A 74 9.15 -13.67 15.59
C THR A 74 7.93 -14.58 15.64
N THR A 75 7.29 -14.60 16.82
CA THR A 75 6.01 -15.30 17.03
C THR A 75 4.83 -14.34 16.99
N SER A 76 5.05 -13.05 17.27
CA SER A 76 3.99 -12.04 17.34
C SER A 76 4.04 -11.09 16.14
N TRP A 77 2.90 -10.94 15.48
CA TRP A 77 2.77 -10.13 14.27
C TRP A 77 1.55 -9.23 14.37
N VAL A 78 1.65 -8.04 13.78
CA VAL A 78 0.49 -7.20 13.57
C VAL A 78 0.08 -7.32 12.12
N ALA A 79 -1.16 -7.74 11.88
CA ALA A 79 -1.79 -7.78 10.57
C ALA A 79 -2.86 -6.69 10.46
N ILE A 80 -2.92 -6.01 9.33
CA ILE A 80 -3.89 -4.95 9.04
C ILE A 80 -4.83 -5.43 7.95
N GLY A 81 -6.14 -5.38 8.18
CA GLY A 81 -7.15 -5.77 7.21
C GLY A 81 -8.56 -5.76 7.79
N ALA A 82 -9.56 -5.79 6.91
CA ALA A 82 -10.96 -5.80 7.32
C ALA A 82 -11.36 -7.13 8.01
N THR A 83 -10.68 -8.22 7.68
CA THR A 83 -10.98 -9.57 8.18
C THR A 83 -10.34 -9.79 9.55
N PRO A 84 -11.11 -10.23 10.57
CA PRO A 84 -10.55 -10.56 11.88
C PRO A 84 -9.71 -11.83 11.81
N VAL A 85 -8.39 -11.69 12.01
CA VAL A 85 -7.41 -12.78 11.92
C VAL A 85 -6.66 -13.05 13.23
N GLY A 86 -6.98 -12.31 14.29
CA GLY A 86 -6.32 -12.40 15.59
C GLY A 86 -7.02 -11.56 16.66
N GLU A 87 -6.28 -11.20 17.70
CA GLU A 87 -6.78 -10.31 18.75
C GLU A 87 -6.82 -8.86 18.26
N GLY A 88 -7.97 -8.18 18.39
CA GLY A 88 -8.11 -6.80 17.93
C GLY A 88 -7.28 -5.83 18.77
N LEU A 89 -6.48 -4.98 18.12
CA LEU A 89 -5.72 -3.95 18.80
C LEU A 89 -6.62 -2.72 19.11
N PRO A 90 -6.76 -2.31 20.37
CA PRO A 90 -7.53 -1.11 20.69
C PRO A 90 -6.83 0.09 20.06
N HIS A 91 -7.61 0.98 19.45
CA HIS A 91 -7.16 2.24 18.81
C HIS A 91 -6.62 2.16 17.37
N LEU A 92 -6.45 0.97 16.80
CA LEU A 92 -6.07 0.83 15.39
C LEU A 92 -7.10 -0.04 14.66
N ASN A 93 -8.06 0.60 13.99
CA ASN A 93 -9.19 -0.09 13.35
C ASN A 93 -8.70 -1.08 12.30
N GLY A 94 -9.14 -2.34 12.36
CA GLY A 94 -8.69 -3.36 11.42
C GLY A 94 -7.25 -3.81 11.64
N ALA A 95 -6.67 -3.57 12.83
CA ALA A 95 -5.40 -4.17 13.22
C ALA A 95 -5.61 -5.34 14.18
N TRP A 96 -4.88 -6.41 13.92
CA TRP A 96 -5.01 -7.69 14.58
C TRP A 96 -3.63 -8.18 15.03
N LEU A 97 -3.52 -8.48 16.31
CA LEU A 97 -2.36 -9.18 16.87
C LEU A 97 -2.52 -10.68 16.60
N MET A 98 -1.60 -11.22 15.82
CA MET A 98 -1.52 -12.63 15.49
C MET A 98 -0.34 -13.27 16.21
N THR A 99 -0.55 -14.47 16.74
CA THR A 99 0.51 -15.33 17.25
C THR A 99 0.70 -16.50 16.30
N THR A 100 1.95 -16.75 15.94
CA THR A 100 2.39 -17.78 14.98
C THR A 100 3.54 -18.57 15.58
N ASP A 101 3.80 -19.75 15.03
CA ASP A 101 5.00 -20.51 15.36
C ASP A 101 6.24 -19.83 14.77
N ALA A 102 7.35 -19.90 15.51
CA ALA A 102 8.64 -19.41 15.04
C ALA A 102 9.03 -20.11 13.72
N GLY A 103 9.46 -19.33 12.73
CA GLY A 103 9.90 -19.80 11.42
C GLY A 103 8.78 -19.95 10.39
N SER A 104 7.50 -19.93 10.78
CA SER A 104 6.37 -20.05 9.83
C SER A 104 5.55 -18.77 9.67
N GLY A 105 5.67 -17.82 10.59
CA GLY A 105 4.83 -16.62 10.61
C GLY A 105 4.88 -15.78 9.33
N LEU A 106 6.07 -15.51 8.80
CA LEU A 106 6.24 -14.70 7.59
C LEU A 106 5.49 -15.30 6.39
N GLY A 107 5.74 -16.57 6.07
CA GLY A 107 5.10 -17.22 4.93
C GLY A 107 3.58 -17.35 5.09
N GLN A 108 3.10 -17.53 6.34
CA GLN A 108 1.67 -17.53 6.61
C GLN A 108 1.04 -16.16 6.32
N LEU A 109 1.66 -15.06 6.74
CA LEU A 109 1.16 -13.71 6.52
C LEU A 109 1.25 -13.28 5.05
N GLU A 110 2.30 -13.70 4.32
CA GLU A 110 2.40 -13.51 2.88
C GLU A 110 1.23 -14.19 2.14
N SER A 111 0.92 -15.46 2.48
CA SER A 111 -0.25 -16.16 1.93
C SER A 111 -1.55 -15.41 2.21
N MET A 112 -1.73 -14.92 3.42
CA MET A 112 -2.93 -14.16 3.79
C MET A 112 -3.05 -12.83 3.03
N MET A 113 -1.92 -12.19 2.72
CA MET A 113 -1.90 -10.98 1.89
C MET A 113 -2.27 -11.31 0.44
N ASP A 114 -1.71 -12.38 -0.12
CA ASP A 114 -2.03 -12.85 -1.48
C ASP A 114 -3.51 -13.25 -1.63
N GLU A 115 -4.09 -13.81 -0.57
CA GLU A 115 -5.52 -14.15 -0.48
C GLU A 115 -6.42 -12.92 -0.28
N GLY A 116 -5.85 -11.74 -0.03
CA GLY A 116 -6.58 -10.51 0.26
C GLY A 116 -7.28 -10.50 1.63
N LEU A 117 -6.90 -11.41 2.55
CA LEU A 117 -7.42 -11.41 3.92
C LEU A 117 -6.89 -10.22 4.73
N ILE A 118 -5.66 -9.83 4.44
CA ILE A 118 -4.95 -8.70 5.05
C ILE A 118 -4.32 -7.82 3.97
N GLU A 119 -4.14 -6.55 4.27
CA GLU A 119 -3.54 -5.53 3.39
C GLU A 119 -2.06 -5.29 3.69
N SER A 120 -1.64 -5.50 4.94
CA SER A 120 -0.26 -5.27 5.39
C SER A 120 0.00 -6.05 6.68
N PHE A 121 1.28 -6.32 6.96
CA PHE A 121 1.71 -6.89 8.23
C PHE A 121 3.12 -6.40 8.61
N TYR A 122 3.45 -6.54 9.89
CA TYR A 122 4.81 -6.29 10.39
C TYR A 122 5.09 -7.11 11.67
N PRO A 123 6.37 -7.48 11.93
CA PRO A 123 6.73 -8.20 13.14
C PRO A 123 6.65 -7.30 14.37
N LEU A 124 6.10 -7.82 15.46
CA LEU A 124 6.05 -7.13 16.75
C LEU A 124 7.30 -7.47 17.57
N ILE A 125 8.35 -6.67 17.40
CA ILE A 125 9.62 -6.83 18.11
C ILE A 125 9.69 -5.92 19.34
N GLU A 126 10.12 -6.48 20.48
CA GLU A 126 10.53 -5.68 21.63
C GLU A 126 11.89 -5.02 21.32
N LYS A 127 12.04 -3.74 21.67
CA LYS A 127 13.29 -2.99 21.51
C LYS A 127 14.04 -2.88 22.81
#